data_AF-A0A9D5NVT2-F1
#
_entry.id   AF-A0A9D5NVT2-F1
#
_cell.length_a   1.000
_cell.length_b   1.000
_cell.length_c   1.000
_cell.angle_alpha   90.00
_cell.angle_beta   90.00
_cell.angle_gamma   90.00
#
_symmetry.space_group_name_H-M   'P 1'
#
loop_
_entity.id
_entity.type
_entity.pdbx_description
1 polymer ?
#
loop_
_entity_poly.entity_id
_entity_poly.type
_entity_poly.pdbx_seq_one_letter_code
_entity_poly.pdbx_strand_id
1 'polypeptide(L)'
;MMMKKNFFCMMTMLLVAMMSVSVMSCGGDSDDGPGVSGQELKNQAIGTWMCIQSTDEAQGNTYNGLMVGKQVTIYDNGTYTSTASSFGYTGTYSISGNTITAKSNQGATFVISVSIRGNNMTWQGTASNGVTFNYVFMKESDDTPSTLNITKEMIAGDFSWQLEEYTVQRGSGGSMLYKGATVHFSTDGSCTGFHSMENAYRINNGRIETYYQRTNEPMFVYTLLSQSGETVRVQMDGTLDDDLQAILTLKKVEDKTPETQTTTDESWSSKEAVQAVFSACYQYLSEFEDAQQKLEKQRLSGNAINSQNTNIKNAWEAAYQSINVANMFIERSSNVQNFGGTLTSDEIKRMQSELRAVRAFVYYNIAILWGDVPLIEVPNITDWAIPHHKQAEVFNFAYTEISQVLTDLADYNDVNDRLHMRKDAGTMLKAELEMTLGNQTTALSLINKIDKQLYVDNKQSIWLVSKTDNATGSVSTIPVYTADHLSLYSLEASGDKNQALNSWKNTSVGYGYWAALKRMQQAQTVTGCADYELLMPFPYNYIATNPSAIQNPGY
;
A
#
# COMPACT_ATOMS: atom_id res chain seq x y z
N MET A 1 -11.38 -19.75 -28.99
CA MET A 1 -11.98 -19.46 -30.30
C MET A 1 -11.92 -17.94 -30.48
N MET A 2 -11.04 -17.49 -31.40
CA MET A 2 -10.91 -16.17 -32.07
C MET A 2 -11.34 -14.89 -31.32
N MET A 3 -10.55 -13.83 -31.10
CA MET A 3 -9.30 -13.35 -31.70
C MET A 3 -8.53 -12.49 -30.67
N LYS A 4 -7.22 -12.75 -30.52
CA LYS A 4 -6.20 -11.74 -30.15
C LYS A 4 -5.62 -11.20 -31.46
N LYS A 5 -5.44 -9.87 -31.59
CA LYS A 5 -4.24 -9.17 -32.13
C LYS A 5 -4.53 -7.75 -32.64
N ASN A 6 -3.70 -6.83 -32.16
CA ASN A 6 -3.09 -5.70 -32.88
C ASN A 6 -3.99 -4.61 -33.49
N PHE A 7 -3.91 -3.41 -32.93
CA PHE A 7 -3.54 -2.23 -33.71
C PHE A 7 -2.40 -1.51 -32.96
N PHE A 8 -1.18 -1.78 -33.42
CA PHE A 8 0.09 -1.28 -32.90
C PHE A 8 0.50 -0.04 -33.71
N CYS A 9 1.40 0.75 -33.13
CA CYS A 9 2.37 1.63 -33.80
C CYS A 9 2.55 1.37 -35.31
N MET A 10 2.38 2.40 -36.14
CA MET A 10 2.91 2.41 -37.50
C MET A 10 3.49 3.80 -37.82
N MET A 11 4.79 3.94 -37.58
CA MET A 11 5.61 4.90 -38.29
C MET A 11 5.56 4.54 -39.77
N THR A 12 4.90 5.37 -40.58
CA THR A 12 5.03 5.32 -42.03
C THR A 12 5.20 6.75 -42.51
N MET A 13 6.36 7.03 -43.11
CA MET A 13 6.51 8.14 -44.05
C MET A 13 5.33 8.11 -45.02
N LEU A 14 4.49 9.13 -44.98
CA LEU A 14 3.67 9.50 -46.13
C LEU A 14 3.97 10.96 -46.45
N LEU A 15 4.86 11.13 -47.41
CA LEU A 15 4.90 12.32 -48.26
C LEU A 15 3.52 12.42 -48.92
N VAL A 16 2.64 13.28 -48.40
CA VAL A 16 1.45 13.73 -49.12
C VAL A 16 1.75 15.13 -49.62
N ALA A 17 1.69 15.25 -50.94
CA ALA A 17 2.00 16.43 -51.70
C ALA A 17 1.35 17.69 -51.11
N MET A 18 2.13 18.78 -51.07
CA MET A 18 1.59 20.13 -51.04
C MET A 18 0.60 20.28 -52.20
N MET A 19 -0.70 20.16 -51.94
CA MET A 19 -1.66 20.91 -52.73
C MET A 19 -1.56 22.35 -52.23
N SER A 20 -0.74 23.12 -52.95
CA SER A 20 -0.87 24.56 -52.98
C SER A 20 -2.29 24.92 -53.42
N VAL A 21 -3.18 25.17 -52.46
CA VAL A 21 -4.37 25.97 -52.74
C VAL A 21 -3.84 27.39 -52.94
N SER A 22 -3.55 27.71 -54.19
CA SER A 22 -3.32 29.09 -54.63
C SER A 22 -4.67 29.78 -54.55
N VAL A 23 -4.95 30.43 -53.42
CA VAL A 23 -6.01 31.43 -53.39
C VAL A 23 -5.43 32.62 -54.13
N MET A 24 -5.88 32.79 -55.38
CA MET A 24 -5.64 34.01 -56.15
C MET A 24 -6.03 35.20 -55.30
N SER A 25 -5.05 36.04 -54.96
CA SER A 25 -5.29 37.41 -54.53
C SER A 25 -5.85 38.15 -55.73
N CYS A 26 -7.18 38.21 -55.80
CA CYS A 26 -7.88 39.25 -56.53
C CYS A 26 -8.32 40.27 -55.48
N GLY A 27 -7.77 41.47 -55.59
CA GLY A 27 -8.08 42.59 -54.71
C GLY A 27 -9.56 42.92 -54.71
N GLY A 28 -10.04 43.28 -53.52
CA GLY A 28 -11.37 43.80 -53.26
C GLY A 28 -11.41 44.24 -51.81
N ASP A 29 -11.11 45.51 -51.59
CA ASP A 29 -11.26 46.19 -50.30
C ASP A 29 -12.67 45.98 -49.75
N SER A 30 -12.76 45.45 -48.53
CA SER A 30 -13.90 45.71 -47.66
C SER A 30 -13.51 45.46 -46.20
N ASP A 31 -13.41 46.57 -45.45
CA ASP A 31 -13.52 46.73 -44.00
C ASP A 31 -13.53 45.45 -43.15
N ASP A 32 -12.38 45.13 -42.55
CA ASP A 32 -12.33 44.37 -41.30
C ASP A 32 -11.96 45.34 -40.16
N GLY A 33 -12.80 45.34 -39.11
CA GLY A 33 -12.55 46.02 -37.84
C GLY A 33 -11.22 45.60 -37.20
N PRO A 34 -10.82 46.20 -36.06
CA PRO A 34 -9.45 46.09 -35.56
C PRO A 34 -9.10 44.63 -35.26
N GLY A 35 -8.39 43.99 -36.19
CA GLY A 35 -7.86 42.66 -36.01
C GLY A 35 -6.83 42.70 -34.90
N VAL A 36 -7.03 41.88 -33.86
CA VAL A 36 -6.04 41.68 -32.81
C VAL A 36 -4.73 41.28 -33.48
N SER A 37 -3.69 42.10 -33.33
CA SER A 37 -2.40 41.78 -33.93
C SER A 37 -1.88 40.45 -33.37
N GLY A 38 -1.18 39.63 -34.17
CA GLY A 38 -0.67 38.34 -33.70
C GLY A 38 0.22 38.43 -32.46
N GLN A 39 0.84 39.59 -32.23
CA GLN A 39 1.61 39.89 -31.03
C GLN A 39 0.73 40.13 -29.79
N GLU A 40 -0.42 40.77 -29.96
CA GLU A 40 -1.38 40.99 -28.88
C GLU A 40 -2.06 39.68 -28.46
N LEU A 41 -2.41 38.83 -29.43
CA LEU A 41 -2.89 37.46 -29.17
C LEU A 41 -1.85 36.65 -28.39
N LYS A 42 -0.57 36.73 -28.79
CA LYS A 42 0.54 36.07 -28.06
C LYS A 42 0.57 36.50 -26.60
N ASN A 43 0.55 37.81 -26.37
CA ASN A 43 0.64 38.36 -25.01
C ASN A 43 -0.55 37.94 -24.14
N GLN A 44 -1.75 37.86 -24.72
CA GLN A 44 -2.94 37.38 -24.00
C GLN A 44 -2.89 35.87 -23.73
N ALA A 45 -2.34 35.09 -24.66
CA ALA A 45 -2.24 33.63 -24.57
C ALA A 45 -1.16 33.14 -23.59
N ILE A 46 -0.13 33.92 -23.28
CA ILE A 46 0.90 33.52 -22.31
C ILE A 46 0.27 33.23 -20.94
N GLY A 47 0.65 32.09 -20.35
CA GLY A 47 0.14 31.58 -19.08
C GLY A 47 -0.24 30.10 -19.14
N THR A 48 -0.67 29.57 -18.00
CA THR A 48 -1.24 28.21 -17.92
C THR A 48 -2.74 28.28 -18.11
N TRP A 49 -3.28 27.30 -18.83
CA TRP A 49 -4.67 27.21 -19.21
C TRP A 49 -5.16 25.79 -19.00
N MET A 50 -6.27 25.63 -18.31
CA MET A 50 -6.88 24.32 -18.08
C MET A 50 -8.13 24.18 -18.94
N CYS A 51 -8.23 23.07 -19.65
CA CYS A 51 -9.41 22.78 -20.47
C CYS A 51 -10.59 22.42 -19.56
N ILE A 52 -11.70 23.16 -19.72
CA ILE A 52 -12.94 22.97 -18.95
C ILE A 52 -14.07 22.38 -19.79
N GLN A 53 -13.94 22.42 -21.12
CA GLN A 53 -14.87 21.78 -22.04
C GLN A 53 -14.11 21.34 -23.28
N SER A 54 -14.38 20.13 -23.77
CA SER A 54 -13.79 19.66 -25.02
C SER A 54 -14.76 18.82 -25.83
N THR A 55 -14.65 18.95 -27.14
CA THR A 55 -15.34 18.14 -28.13
C THR A 55 -14.36 17.81 -29.25
N ASP A 56 -14.25 16.53 -29.58
CA ASP A 56 -13.46 15.99 -30.67
C ASP A 56 -14.39 15.28 -31.65
N GLU A 57 -14.18 15.46 -32.95
CA GLU A 57 -14.90 14.73 -33.98
C GLU A 57 -13.92 13.93 -34.85
N ALA A 58 -14.16 12.63 -34.93
CA ALA A 58 -13.34 11.70 -35.70
C ALA A 58 -14.23 10.65 -36.35
N GLN A 59 -14.07 10.46 -37.66
CA GLN A 59 -14.76 9.41 -38.42
C GLN A 59 -16.30 9.42 -38.24
N GLY A 60 -16.90 10.60 -38.09
CA GLY A 60 -18.35 10.77 -37.91
C GLY A 60 -18.87 10.55 -36.48
N ASN A 61 -17.99 10.30 -35.51
CA ASN A 61 -18.33 10.21 -34.09
C ASN A 61 -17.89 11.47 -33.34
N THR A 62 -18.68 11.86 -32.33
CA THR A 62 -18.39 12.98 -31.44
C THR A 62 -18.00 12.48 -30.06
N TYR A 63 -16.87 12.95 -29.55
CA TYR A 63 -16.33 12.60 -28.23
C TYR A 63 -16.23 13.86 -27.38
N ASN A 64 -17.00 13.91 -26.30
CA ASN A 64 -16.95 15.04 -25.37
C ASN A 64 -16.03 14.73 -24.19
N GLY A 65 -15.34 15.74 -23.68
CA GLY A 65 -14.61 15.70 -22.42
C GLY A 65 -13.21 15.09 -22.45
N LEU A 66 -12.67 14.70 -23.61
CA LEU A 66 -11.36 14.04 -23.71
C LEU A 66 -10.19 14.89 -23.19
N MET A 67 -10.29 16.20 -23.38
CA MET A 67 -9.27 17.16 -22.95
C MET A 67 -9.60 17.84 -21.62
N VAL A 68 -10.80 17.63 -21.04
CA VAL A 68 -11.19 18.30 -19.79
C VAL A 68 -10.22 17.93 -18.67
N GLY A 69 -9.77 18.93 -17.91
CA GLY A 69 -8.77 18.78 -16.85
C GLY A 69 -7.32 18.78 -17.32
N LYS A 70 -7.06 18.63 -18.64
CA LYS A 70 -5.70 18.76 -19.16
C LYS A 70 -5.29 20.24 -19.25
N GLN A 71 -4.02 20.51 -18.99
CA GLN A 71 -3.43 21.84 -19.01
C GLN A 71 -2.58 22.06 -20.26
N VAL A 72 -2.48 23.32 -20.66
CA VAL A 72 -1.50 23.83 -21.62
C VAL A 72 -0.88 25.08 -21.03
N THR A 73 0.45 25.13 -20.91
CA THR A 73 1.18 26.35 -20.57
C THR A 73 1.87 26.91 -21.81
N ILE A 74 1.60 28.17 -22.11
CA ILE A 74 2.16 28.89 -23.27
C ILE A 74 3.24 29.85 -22.76
N TYR A 75 4.47 29.68 -23.25
CA TYR A 75 5.63 30.49 -22.85
C TYR A 75 5.94 31.59 -23.89
N ASP A 76 6.55 32.69 -23.45
CA ASP A 76 6.90 33.83 -24.30
C ASP A 76 7.96 33.51 -25.37
N ASN A 77 8.83 32.54 -25.07
CA ASN A 77 9.93 32.07 -25.90
C ASN A 77 9.49 31.24 -27.12
N GLY A 78 8.17 31.07 -27.35
CA GLY A 78 7.63 30.31 -28.47
C GLY A 78 7.51 28.80 -28.21
N THR A 79 7.63 28.35 -26.97
CA THR A 79 7.40 26.95 -26.56
C THR A 79 6.10 26.79 -25.78
N TYR A 80 5.61 25.55 -25.67
CA TYR A 80 4.51 25.19 -24.79
C TYR A 80 4.79 23.87 -24.07
N THR A 81 4.13 23.67 -22.93
CA THR A 81 3.98 22.38 -22.26
C THR A 81 2.50 22.01 -22.18
N SER A 82 2.19 20.73 -22.09
CA SER A 82 0.83 20.23 -21.92
C SER A 82 0.83 18.92 -21.13
N THR A 83 -0.25 18.68 -20.38
CA THR A 83 -0.50 17.38 -19.73
C THR A 83 -1.25 16.41 -20.63
N ALA A 84 -1.60 16.80 -21.86
CA ALA A 84 -2.24 15.94 -22.84
C ALA A 84 -1.22 15.30 -23.78
N SER A 85 -1.21 13.96 -23.83
CA SER A 85 -0.36 13.17 -24.74
C SER A 85 -0.67 13.49 -26.21
N SER A 86 -1.92 13.81 -26.53
CA SER A 86 -2.36 14.27 -27.85
C SER A 86 -1.58 15.49 -28.35
N PHE A 87 -1.09 16.36 -27.46
CA PHE A 87 -0.26 17.53 -27.81
C PHE A 87 1.24 17.27 -27.70
N GLY A 88 1.65 16.03 -27.47
CA GLY A 88 3.03 15.56 -27.37
C GLY A 88 3.81 16.13 -26.18
N TYR A 89 3.10 16.57 -25.13
CA TYR A 89 3.58 17.13 -23.86
C TYR A 89 4.39 18.42 -23.93
N THR A 90 5.19 18.60 -24.98
CA THR A 90 6.03 19.77 -25.20
C THR A 90 6.12 20.06 -26.69
N GLY A 91 6.34 21.31 -27.04
CA GLY A 91 6.53 21.68 -28.42
C GLY A 91 6.81 23.16 -28.62
N THR A 92 6.79 23.57 -29.88
CA THR A 92 6.95 24.95 -30.31
C THR A 92 5.66 25.46 -30.94
N TYR A 93 5.40 26.76 -30.85
CA TYR A 93 4.27 27.38 -31.54
C TYR A 93 4.70 28.62 -32.31
N SER A 94 3.95 28.94 -33.36
CA SER A 94 4.07 30.18 -34.14
C SER A 94 2.69 30.78 -34.38
N ILE A 95 2.61 32.09 -34.53
CA ILE A 95 1.36 32.83 -34.68
C ILE A 95 1.34 33.56 -36.01
N SER A 96 0.24 33.44 -36.74
CA SER A 96 -0.07 34.20 -37.95
C SER A 96 -1.51 34.68 -37.88
N GLY A 97 -1.72 35.97 -37.62
CA GLY A 97 -3.06 36.53 -37.37
C GLY A 97 -3.71 35.89 -36.14
N ASN A 98 -4.91 35.34 -36.32
CA ASN A 98 -5.66 34.65 -35.25
C ASN A 98 -5.44 33.13 -35.20
N THR A 99 -4.43 32.65 -35.92
CA THR A 99 -4.11 31.22 -36.03
C THR A 99 -2.77 30.92 -35.36
N ILE A 100 -2.77 29.95 -34.46
CA ILE A 100 -1.59 29.36 -33.84
C ILE A 100 -1.29 28.03 -34.55
N THR A 101 -0.06 27.88 -35.04
CA THR A 101 0.45 26.59 -35.48
C THR A 101 1.34 26.02 -34.38
N ALA A 102 0.87 24.97 -33.70
CA ALA A 102 1.62 24.25 -32.67
C ALA A 102 2.24 22.98 -33.26
N LYS A 103 3.52 22.75 -32.98
CA LYS A 103 4.25 21.56 -33.41
C LYS A 103 4.80 20.85 -32.19
N SER A 104 4.34 19.63 -31.93
CA SER A 104 4.82 18.82 -30.83
C SER A 104 6.21 18.27 -31.13
N ASN A 105 7.00 18.03 -30.08
CA ASN A 105 8.31 17.39 -30.20
C ASN A 105 8.21 15.92 -30.69
N GLN A 106 7.01 15.33 -30.65
CA GLN A 106 6.71 14.01 -31.19
C GLN A 106 6.27 14.05 -32.68
N GLY A 107 6.28 15.23 -33.32
CA GLY A 107 6.08 15.39 -34.76
C GLY A 107 4.66 15.73 -35.21
N ALA A 108 3.68 15.81 -34.30
CA ALA A 108 2.32 16.23 -34.63
C ALA A 108 2.25 17.74 -34.84
N THR A 109 1.45 18.18 -35.82
CA THR A 109 1.20 19.60 -36.09
C THR A 109 -0.30 19.90 -35.97
N PHE A 110 -0.61 20.98 -35.27
CA PHE A 110 -1.97 21.47 -34.99
C PHE A 110 -2.11 22.88 -35.54
N VAL A 111 -3.17 23.11 -36.32
CA VAL A 111 -3.56 24.44 -36.78
C VAL A 111 -4.78 24.85 -35.98
N ILE A 112 -4.60 25.86 -35.13
CA ILE A 112 -5.55 26.24 -34.09
C ILE A 112 -5.99 27.67 -34.34
N SER A 113 -7.28 27.88 -34.58
CA SER A 113 -7.92 29.18 -34.45
C SER A 113 -8.16 29.46 -32.97
N VAL A 114 -7.60 30.55 -32.46
CA VAL A 114 -7.67 30.90 -31.04
C VAL A 114 -8.57 32.11 -30.85
N SER A 115 -9.42 32.11 -29.84
CA SER A 115 -10.15 33.31 -29.41
C SER A 115 -10.03 33.45 -27.91
N ILE A 116 -9.56 34.60 -27.43
CA ILE A 116 -9.42 34.89 -26.01
C ILE A 116 -10.41 35.98 -25.62
N ARG A 117 -11.20 35.75 -24.57
CA ARG A 117 -12.08 36.73 -23.94
C ARG A 117 -11.95 36.64 -22.42
N GLY A 118 -11.27 37.62 -21.83
CA GLY A 118 -10.96 37.60 -20.41
C GLY A 118 -10.13 36.37 -20.04
N ASN A 119 -10.63 35.60 -19.07
CA ASN A 119 -9.98 34.35 -18.63
C ASN A 119 -10.41 33.13 -19.45
N ASN A 120 -11.14 33.27 -20.54
CA ASN A 120 -11.53 32.13 -21.38
C ASN A 120 -10.80 32.16 -22.71
N MET A 121 -10.23 31.02 -23.10
CA MET A 121 -9.58 30.81 -24.39
C MET A 121 -10.26 29.64 -25.11
N THR A 122 -10.73 29.87 -26.32
CA THR A 122 -11.32 28.82 -27.15
C THR A 122 -10.35 28.44 -28.26
N TRP A 123 -10.12 27.14 -28.42
CA TRP A 123 -9.33 26.55 -29.48
C TRP A 123 -10.24 25.78 -30.41
N GLN A 124 -10.19 26.11 -31.69
CA GLN A 124 -10.87 25.34 -32.74
C GLN A 124 -9.87 25.00 -33.82
N GLY A 125 -9.83 23.75 -34.25
CA GLY A 125 -8.83 23.36 -35.22
C GLY A 125 -8.96 21.96 -35.75
N THR A 126 -7.94 21.58 -36.51
CA THR A 126 -7.81 20.23 -37.07
C THR A 126 -6.39 19.74 -36.82
N ALA A 127 -6.28 18.53 -36.27
CA ALA A 127 -5.00 17.86 -36.08
C ALA A 127 -4.53 17.21 -37.39
N SER A 128 -3.22 16.98 -37.53
CA SER A 128 -2.62 16.36 -38.73
C SER A 128 -3.20 14.98 -39.13
N ASN A 129 -3.89 14.29 -38.22
CA ASN A 129 -4.56 13.01 -38.45
C ASN A 129 -6.05 13.17 -38.88
N GLY A 130 -6.53 14.40 -39.09
CA GLY A 130 -7.89 14.69 -39.55
C GLY A 130 -8.95 14.84 -38.45
N VAL A 131 -8.59 14.74 -37.17
CA VAL A 131 -9.51 15.00 -36.05
C VAL A 131 -9.77 16.50 -35.94
N THR A 132 -11.03 16.91 -35.96
CA THR A 132 -11.44 18.28 -35.65
C THR A 132 -11.74 18.40 -34.17
N PHE A 133 -11.42 19.55 -33.59
CA PHE A 133 -11.61 19.77 -32.16
C PHE A 133 -12.12 21.18 -31.83
N ASN A 134 -12.88 21.26 -30.74
CA ASN A 134 -13.33 22.49 -30.12
C ASN A 134 -13.13 22.40 -28.61
N TYR A 135 -12.17 23.15 -28.08
CA TYR A 135 -11.80 23.15 -26.67
C TYR A 135 -12.00 24.53 -26.07
N VAL A 136 -12.53 24.57 -24.86
CA VAL A 136 -12.62 25.77 -24.04
C VAL A 136 -11.68 25.61 -22.86
N PHE A 137 -10.78 26.57 -22.73
CA PHE A 137 -9.83 26.67 -21.65
C PHE A 137 -10.15 27.87 -20.77
N MET A 138 -9.84 27.73 -19.49
CA MET A 138 -9.86 28.82 -18.53
C MET A 138 -8.42 29.14 -18.11
N LYS A 139 -8.07 30.43 -18.07
CA LYS A 139 -6.75 30.92 -17.68
C LYS A 139 -6.55 30.62 -16.20
N GLU A 140 -5.43 30.02 -15.88
CA GLU A 140 -4.98 29.92 -14.51
C GLU A 140 -4.47 31.32 -14.10
N SER A 141 -5.20 31.93 -13.17
CA SER A 141 -4.80 33.15 -12.50
C SER A 141 -4.71 32.85 -11.00
N ASP A 142 -3.83 33.56 -10.28
CA ASP A 142 -3.75 33.50 -8.82
C ASP A 142 -5.10 33.78 -8.12
N ASP A 143 -6.08 34.34 -8.84
CA ASP A 143 -7.42 34.73 -8.38
C ASP A 143 -8.59 33.95 -9.03
N THR A 144 -8.41 32.76 -9.63
CA THR A 144 -9.58 31.99 -10.11
C THR A 144 -10.42 31.50 -8.92
N PRO A 145 -11.69 31.92 -8.78
CA PRO A 145 -12.50 31.57 -7.62
C PRO A 145 -13.08 30.16 -7.82
N SER A 146 -12.34 29.12 -7.44
CA SER A 146 -13.01 28.03 -6.73
C SER A 146 -13.38 28.60 -5.37
N THR A 147 -14.67 28.76 -5.09
CA THR A 147 -15.14 29.24 -3.77
C THR A 147 -14.76 28.30 -2.62
N LEU A 148 -14.12 27.16 -2.91
CA LEU A 148 -13.52 26.22 -1.97
C LEU A 148 -12.14 25.79 -2.49
N ASN A 149 -11.07 26.29 -1.85
CA ASN A 149 -9.69 25.93 -2.17
C ASN A 149 -9.21 24.82 -1.23
N ILE A 150 -8.61 23.76 -1.77
CA ILE A 150 -7.85 22.81 -0.98
C ILE A 150 -6.57 23.49 -0.50
N THR A 151 -6.36 23.50 0.82
CA THR A 151 -5.10 23.95 1.44
C THR A 151 -4.34 22.76 1.99
N LYS A 152 -3.04 22.95 2.27
CA LYS A 152 -2.20 21.87 2.78
C LYS A 152 -2.63 21.45 4.17
N GLU A 153 -3.04 22.41 4.99
CA GLU A 153 -3.55 22.21 6.34
C GLU A 153 -4.87 21.41 6.35
N MET A 154 -5.66 21.49 5.26
CA MET A 154 -6.90 20.73 5.14
C MET A 154 -6.66 19.26 4.88
N ILE A 155 -5.67 18.93 4.04
CA ILE A 155 -5.54 17.60 3.44
C ILE A 155 -4.31 16.81 3.86
N ALA A 156 -3.29 17.47 4.40
CA ALA A 156 -2.04 16.85 4.78
C ALA A 156 -1.80 16.88 6.28
N GLY A 157 -1.26 15.78 6.81
CA GLY A 157 -0.99 15.60 8.23
C GLY A 157 -0.86 14.12 8.57
N ASP A 158 -0.88 13.80 9.86
CA ASP A 158 -0.85 12.42 10.36
C ASP A 158 -2.24 11.76 10.23
N PHE A 159 -2.81 11.83 9.04
CA PHE A 159 -4.11 11.25 8.71
C PHE A 159 -4.26 10.83 7.25
N SER A 160 -5.09 9.82 7.04
CA SER A 160 -5.51 9.35 5.72
C SER A 160 -6.92 9.81 5.39
N TRP A 161 -7.24 9.79 4.12
CA TRP A 161 -8.58 9.99 3.61
C TRP A 161 -9.12 8.64 3.15
N GLN A 162 -10.11 8.12 3.87
CA GLN A 162 -10.78 6.87 3.52
C GLN A 162 -11.94 7.12 2.55
N LEU A 163 -12.01 6.30 1.50
CA LEU A 163 -13.07 6.36 0.50
C LEU A 163 -14.37 5.72 1.05
N GLU A 164 -15.38 6.55 1.30
CA GLU A 164 -16.68 6.11 1.83
C GLU A 164 -17.67 5.77 0.72
N GLU A 165 -17.68 6.61 -0.31
CA GLU A 165 -18.55 6.48 -1.48
C GLU A 165 -17.82 7.00 -2.71
N TYR A 166 -18.14 6.43 -3.87
CA TYR A 166 -17.66 6.95 -5.15
C TYR A 166 -18.67 6.75 -6.26
N THR A 167 -18.58 7.58 -7.29
CA THR A 167 -19.33 7.42 -8.54
C THR A 167 -18.37 7.63 -9.69
N VAL A 168 -18.09 6.56 -10.43
CA VAL A 168 -17.31 6.64 -11.68
C VAL A 168 -18.21 7.21 -12.76
N GLN A 169 -17.83 8.38 -13.27
CA GLN A 169 -18.52 9.07 -14.37
C GLN A 169 -18.02 8.59 -15.72
N ARG A 170 -16.72 8.27 -15.80
CA ARG A 170 -16.03 7.86 -17.04
C ARG A 170 -14.78 7.06 -16.72
N GLY A 171 -14.38 6.18 -17.64
CA GLY A 171 -13.06 5.54 -17.68
C GLY A 171 -12.98 4.18 -17.00
N SER A 172 -12.01 3.36 -17.44
CA SER A 172 -11.88 1.97 -17.00
C SER A 172 -11.09 1.78 -15.70
N GLY A 173 -10.47 2.84 -15.15
CA GLY A 173 -9.67 2.81 -13.91
C GLY A 173 -10.47 2.63 -12.61
N GLY A 174 -11.81 2.57 -12.68
CA GLY A 174 -12.69 2.47 -11.52
C GLY A 174 -12.50 1.21 -10.66
N SER A 175 -11.86 0.15 -11.18
CA SER A 175 -11.57 -1.07 -10.41
C SER A 175 -10.62 -0.86 -9.23
N MET A 176 -9.87 0.25 -9.23
CA MET A 176 -8.94 0.61 -8.14
C MET A 176 -9.65 1.39 -7.02
N LEU A 177 -10.86 1.90 -7.29
CA LEU A 177 -11.70 2.56 -6.30
C LEU A 177 -12.59 1.50 -5.63
N TYR A 178 -12.41 1.31 -4.34
CA TYR A 178 -13.28 0.48 -3.52
C TYR A 178 -13.49 1.13 -2.15
N LYS A 179 -14.68 0.91 -1.57
CA LYS A 179 -15.00 1.47 -0.26
C LYS A 179 -13.99 0.98 0.78
N GLY A 180 -13.43 1.90 1.57
CA GLY A 180 -12.40 1.62 2.55
C GLY A 180 -10.96 1.83 2.07
N ALA A 181 -10.72 2.01 0.76
CA ALA A 181 -9.42 2.42 0.23
C ALA A 181 -8.98 3.77 0.82
N THR A 182 -7.68 3.96 1.07
CA THR A 182 -7.15 5.19 1.66
C THR A 182 -6.20 5.92 0.71
N VAL A 183 -6.24 7.25 0.75
CA VAL A 183 -5.22 8.13 0.17
C VAL A 183 -4.60 8.96 1.29
N HIS A 184 -3.27 9.05 1.32
CA HIS A 184 -2.53 9.81 2.32
C HIS A 184 -1.74 10.92 1.65
N PHE A 185 -1.75 12.11 2.26
CA PHE A 185 -0.95 13.25 1.82
C PHE A 185 -0.09 13.71 2.99
N SER A 186 1.23 13.57 2.85
CA SER A 186 2.17 13.93 3.92
C SER A 186 2.53 15.42 3.87
N THR A 187 2.92 15.99 5.00
CA THR A 187 3.31 17.41 5.09
C THR A 187 4.60 17.73 4.33
N ASP A 188 5.40 16.73 3.95
CA ASP A 188 6.62 16.89 3.15
C ASP A 188 6.35 16.93 1.61
N GLY A 189 5.10 16.72 1.18
CA GLY A 189 4.73 16.68 -0.24
C GLY A 189 4.73 15.29 -0.88
N SER A 190 5.03 14.24 -0.12
CA SER A 190 4.81 12.85 -0.54
C SER A 190 3.35 12.45 -0.38
N CYS A 191 2.88 11.48 -1.19
CA CYS A 191 1.54 10.91 -1.02
C CYS A 191 1.53 9.41 -1.27
N THR A 192 0.48 8.74 -0.82
CA THR A 192 0.10 7.41 -1.31
C THR A 192 -1.28 7.53 -1.92
N GLY A 193 -1.37 7.47 -3.25
CA GLY A 193 -2.62 7.54 -3.99
C GLY A 193 -3.35 6.20 -4.11
N PHE A 194 -4.45 6.19 -4.87
CA PHE A 194 -5.15 4.94 -5.23
C PHE A 194 -4.39 4.14 -6.28
N HIS A 195 -3.49 4.79 -7.02
CA HIS A 195 -2.62 4.18 -8.02
C HIS A 195 -1.17 4.06 -7.52
N SER A 196 -0.51 2.95 -7.85
CA SER A 196 0.86 2.64 -7.40
C SER A 196 1.95 3.61 -7.88
N MET A 197 1.62 4.48 -8.84
CA MET A 197 2.55 5.46 -9.41
C MET A 197 2.39 6.85 -8.77
N GLU A 198 1.38 7.06 -7.93
CA GLU A 198 1.17 8.29 -7.17
C GLU A 198 2.02 8.26 -5.90
N ASN A 199 3.15 8.96 -5.91
CA ASN A 199 4.06 9.01 -4.76
C ASN A 199 4.44 10.43 -4.33
N ALA A 200 4.00 11.46 -5.06
CA ALA A 200 4.14 12.85 -4.67
C ALA A 200 2.92 13.65 -5.08
N TYR A 201 2.67 14.74 -4.35
CA TYR A 201 1.60 15.68 -4.68
C TYR A 201 2.07 17.12 -4.54
N ARG A 202 1.31 18.02 -5.15
CA ARG A 202 1.41 19.46 -4.93
C ARG A 202 0.03 20.06 -4.94
N ILE A 203 -0.12 21.19 -4.26
CA ILE A 203 -1.33 21.98 -4.34
C ILE A 203 -1.10 23.09 -5.35
N ASN A 204 -1.87 23.08 -6.41
CA ASN A 204 -1.87 24.11 -7.44
C ASN A 204 -3.30 24.64 -7.58
N ASN A 205 -3.48 25.95 -7.42
CA ASN A 205 -4.77 26.63 -7.57
C ASN A 205 -5.92 25.97 -6.78
N GLY A 206 -5.65 25.59 -5.51
CA GLY A 206 -6.65 24.99 -4.64
C GLY A 206 -7.05 23.56 -5.02
N ARG A 207 -6.27 22.88 -5.85
CA ARG A 207 -6.45 21.48 -6.26
C ARG A 207 -5.22 20.66 -5.88
N ILE A 208 -5.43 19.38 -5.65
CA ILE A 208 -4.32 18.44 -5.45
C ILE A 208 -3.95 17.87 -6.82
N GLU A 209 -2.69 18.02 -7.21
CA GLU A 209 -2.13 17.32 -8.36
C GLU A 209 -1.19 16.23 -7.85
N THR A 210 -1.50 14.97 -8.13
CA THR A 210 -0.59 13.84 -7.86
C THR A 210 0.29 13.57 -9.08
N TYR A 211 1.52 13.13 -8.85
CA TYR A 211 2.48 12.84 -9.90
C TYR A 211 3.49 11.77 -9.44
N TYR A 212 4.15 11.13 -10.41
CA TYR A 212 5.26 10.23 -10.14
C TYR A 212 6.55 11.04 -9.99
N GLN A 213 7.07 11.14 -8.76
CA GLN A 213 8.17 12.02 -8.37
C GLN A 213 9.43 11.86 -9.23
N ARG A 214 9.71 10.64 -9.71
CA ARG A 214 10.92 10.35 -10.49
C ARG A 214 10.88 10.95 -11.90
N THR A 215 9.71 10.98 -12.52
CA THR A 215 9.53 11.45 -13.91
C THR A 215 8.79 12.78 -13.99
N ASN A 216 8.25 13.27 -12.87
CA ASN A 216 7.32 14.40 -12.79
C ASN A 216 6.08 14.20 -13.69
N GLU A 217 5.74 12.94 -13.93
CA GLU A 217 4.61 12.54 -14.76
C GLU A 217 3.31 12.72 -13.95
N PRO A 218 2.37 13.56 -14.42
CA PRO A 218 1.13 13.79 -13.69
C PRO A 218 0.27 12.51 -13.67
N MET A 219 -0.49 12.31 -12.59
CA MET A 219 -1.34 11.13 -12.41
C MET A 219 -2.81 11.53 -12.29
N PHE A 220 -3.22 12.21 -11.21
CA PHE A 220 -4.61 12.62 -10.99
C PHE A 220 -4.70 14.06 -10.46
N VAL A 221 -5.83 14.70 -10.76
CA VAL A 221 -6.19 16.02 -10.22
C VAL A 221 -7.43 15.87 -9.35
N TYR A 222 -7.36 16.33 -8.11
CA TYR A 222 -8.49 16.35 -7.18
C TYR A 222 -8.98 17.79 -6.99
N THR A 223 -10.25 18.02 -7.31
CA THR A 223 -10.93 19.31 -7.18
C THR A 223 -11.99 19.21 -6.09
N LEU A 224 -11.96 20.10 -5.09
CA LEU A 224 -12.94 20.11 -4.00
C LEU A 224 -14.33 20.54 -4.49
N LEU A 225 -15.34 19.73 -4.17
CA LEU A 225 -16.74 20.00 -4.46
C LEU A 225 -17.49 20.51 -3.22
N SER A 226 -17.20 19.92 -2.05
CA SER A 226 -17.79 20.33 -0.77
C SER A 226 -16.98 19.79 0.40
N GLN A 227 -17.08 20.45 1.56
CA GLN A 227 -16.53 19.98 2.83
C GLN A 227 -17.59 20.08 3.93
N SER A 228 -17.67 19.06 4.79
CA SER A 228 -18.48 19.06 5.99
C SER A 228 -17.75 18.30 7.10
N GLY A 229 -17.23 19.03 8.09
CA GLY A 229 -16.43 18.45 9.17
C GLY A 229 -15.23 17.66 8.63
N GLU A 230 -15.19 16.38 8.98
CA GLU A 230 -14.15 15.42 8.58
C GLU A 230 -14.37 14.82 7.19
N THR A 231 -15.40 15.20 6.46
CA THR A 231 -15.69 14.65 5.14
C THR A 231 -15.45 15.70 4.06
N VAL A 232 -14.72 15.30 3.02
CA VAL A 232 -14.57 16.07 1.78
C VAL A 232 -15.16 15.30 0.61
N ARG A 233 -15.80 16.02 -0.30
CA ARG A 233 -16.27 15.48 -1.57
C ARG A 233 -15.42 16.10 -2.67
N VAL A 234 -14.78 15.28 -3.49
CA VAL A 234 -13.84 15.72 -4.52
C VAL A 234 -14.21 15.13 -5.88
N GLN A 235 -13.98 15.90 -6.94
CA GLN A 235 -13.88 15.39 -8.31
C GLN A 235 -12.43 14.94 -8.52
N MET A 236 -12.24 13.68 -8.91
CA MET A 236 -10.96 13.10 -9.30
C MET A 236 -10.94 12.92 -10.81
N ASP A 237 -9.97 13.54 -11.47
CA ASP A 237 -9.79 13.48 -12.92
C ASP A 237 -8.42 12.89 -13.28
N GLY A 238 -8.42 11.84 -14.10
CA GLY A 238 -7.24 11.20 -14.66
C GLY A 238 -6.46 12.13 -15.59
N THR A 239 -5.15 12.10 -15.47
CA THR A 239 -4.24 12.81 -16.37
C THR A 239 -3.58 11.85 -17.37
N LEU A 240 -2.89 12.39 -18.38
CA LEU A 240 -2.26 11.61 -19.45
C LEU A 240 -3.23 10.65 -20.17
N ASP A 241 -2.91 9.36 -20.18
CA ASP A 241 -3.66 8.28 -20.85
C ASP A 241 -4.75 7.66 -19.94
N ASP A 242 -4.90 8.14 -18.71
CA ASP A 242 -6.01 7.75 -17.82
C ASP A 242 -7.23 8.64 -18.10
N ASP A 243 -8.35 8.00 -18.43
CA ASP A 243 -9.63 8.63 -18.72
C ASP A 243 -10.62 8.57 -17.54
N LEU A 244 -10.16 8.10 -16.38
CA LEU A 244 -10.96 7.99 -15.16
C LEU A 244 -11.44 9.36 -14.70
N GLN A 245 -12.76 9.52 -14.59
CA GLN A 245 -13.39 10.63 -13.89
C GLN A 245 -14.31 10.05 -12.83
N ALA A 246 -14.13 10.47 -11.58
CA ALA A 246 -14.94 9.98 -10.47
C ALA A 246 -15.23 11.08 -9.46
N ILE A 247 -16.43 11.06 -8.89
CA ILE A 247 -16.71 11.82 -7.68
C ILE A 247 -16.45 10.90 -6.50
N LEU A 248 -15.62 11.35 -5.56
CA LEU A 248 -15.27 10.65 -4.34
C LEU A 248 -15.83 11.38 -3.13
N THR A 249 -16.38 10.63 -2.18
CA THR A 249 -16.64 11.08 -0.81
C THR A 249 -15.56 10.48 0.07
N LEU A 250 -14.67 11.32 0.57
CA LEU A 250 -13.54 10.94 1.41
C LEU A 250 -13.80 11.39 2.84
N LYS A 251 -13.63 10.50 3.80
CA LYS A 251 -13.69 10.80 5.22
C LYS A 251 -12.28 10.77 5.80
N LYS A 252 -11.92 11.82 6.52
CA LYS A 252 -10.70 11.87 7.31
C LYS A 252 -10.74 10.74 8.32
N VAL A 253 -9.73 9.90 8.25
CA VAL A 253 -9.43 8.88 9.25
C VAL A 253 -8.05 9.23 9.76
N GLU A 254 -7.91 9.43 11.06
CA GLU A 254 -6.57 9.56 11.63
C GLU A 254 -5.74 8.37 11.17
N ASP A 255 -4.52 8.67 10.73
CA ASP A 255 -3.60 7.62 10.38
C ASP A 255 -3.40 6.95 11.70
N LYS A 256 -3.95 5.76 11.81
CA LYS A 256 -3.49 4.85 12.80
C LYS A 256 -2.04 4.60 12.37
N THR A 257 -1.11 5.43 12.87
CA THR A 257 0.08 4.87 13.50
C THR A 257 -0.43 3.63 14.18
N PRO A 258 0.01 2.43 13.75
CA PRO A 258 -0.58 1.17 14.19
C PRO A 258 -0.81 1.33 15.66
N GLU A 259 -2.09 1.40 16.09
CA GLU A 259 -2.45 1.87 17.42
C GLU A 259 -1.50 1.15 18.39
N THR A 260 -0.48 1.87 18.89
CA THR A 260 -0.11 1.69 20.26
C THR A 260 -1.37 2.14 20.92
N GLN A 261 -2.28 1.19 21.20
CA GLN A 261 -3.32 1.41 22.18
C GLN A 261 -2.55 1.93 23.39
N THR A 262 -2.49 3.24 23.58
CA THR A 262 -2.04 3.80 24.83
C THR A 262 -3.17 3.47 25.76
N THR A 263 -3.13 2.27 26.33
CA THR A 263 -4.09 1.83 27.34
C THR A 263 -4.08 2.90 28.41
N THR A 264 -5.22 3.58 28.59
CA THR A 264 -5.40 4.49 29.71
C THR A 264 -5.41 3.66 30.99
N ASP A 265 -5.24 4.28 32.16
CA ASP A 265 -5.38 3.56 33.43
C ASP A 265 -6.77 2.88 33.55
N GLU A 266 -7.79 3.39 32.85
CA GLU A 266 -9.12 2.78 32.75
C GLU A 266 -9.09 1.39 32.10
N SER A 267 -8.21 1.15 31.11
CA SER A 267 -8.06 -0.15 30.44
C SER A 267 -7.58 -1.27 31.37
N TRP A 268 -7.11 -0.93 32.57
CA TRP A 268 -6.61 -1.87 33.58
C TRP A 268 -7.50 -1.93 34.83
N SER A 269 -8.56 -1.13 34.88
CA SER A 269 -9.36 -0.92 36.09
C SER A 269 -10.39 -2.02 36.37
N SER A 270 -10.71 -2.86 35.38
CA SER A 270 -11.65 -3.98 35.52
C SER A 270 -11.16 -5.26 34.83
N LYS A 271 -11.66 -6.41 35.28
CA LYS A 271 -11.33 -7.72 34.67
C LYS A 271 -11.69 -7.75 33.19
N GLU A 272 -12.82 -7.17 32.80
CA GLU A 272 -13.28 -7.09 31.42
C GLU A 272 -12.35 -6.21 30.56
N ALA A 273 -11.90 -5.07 31.09
CA ALA A 273 -10.97 -4.18 30.39
C ALA A 273 -9.60 -4.86 30.18
N VAL A 274 -9.10 -5.54 31.21
CA VAL A 274 -7.85 -6.31 31.12
C VAL A 274 -7.98 -7.46 30.12
N GLN A 275 -9.12 -8.15 30.09
CA GLN A 275 -9.40 -9.18 29.11
C GLN A 275 -9.47 -8.62 27.68
N ALA A 276 -9.95 -7.39 27.48
CA ALA A 276 -9.96 -6.73 26.19
C ALA A 276 -8.52 -6.46 25.68
N VAL A 277 -7.64 -5.94 26.55
CA VAL A 277 -6.22 -5.75 26.20
C VAL A 277 -5.55 -7.10 25.88
N PHE A 278 -5.81 -8.12 26.69
CA PHE A 278 -5.30 -9.46 26.44
C PHE A 278 -5.76 -10.01 25.08
N SER A 279 -7.04 -9.81 24.74
CA SER A 279 -7.63 -10.24 23.46
C SER A 279 -7.07 -9.46 22.27
N ALA A 280 -6.74 -8.17 22.46
CA ALA A 280 -6.11 -7.36 21.42
C ALA A 280 -4.73 -7.91 21.00
N CYS A 281 -3.96 -8.45 21.95
CA CYS A 281 -2.69 -9.13 21.62
C CYS A 281 -2.90 -10.30 20.64
N TYR A 282 -3.94 -11.11 20.87
CA TYR A 282 -4.29 -12.23 20.00
C TYR A 282 -4.89 -11.80 18.67
N GLN A 283 -5.58 -10.67 18.63
CA GLN A 283 -6.04 -10.08 17.37
C GLN A 283 -4.84 -9.72 16.49
N TYR A 284 -3.87 -8.96 17.00
CA TYR A 284 -2.66 -8.63 16.25
C TYR A 284 -1.85 -9.87 15.87
N LEU A 285 -1.76 -10.86 16.76
CA LEU A 285 -1.15 -12.15 16.44
C LEU A 285 -1.85 -12.85 15.27
N SER A 286 -3.19 -12.81 15.19
CA SER A 286 -3.95 -13.40 14.09
C SER A 286 -3.72 -12.67 12.76
N GLU A 287 -3.57 -11.35 12.81
CA GLU A 287 -3.26 -10.51 11.64
C GLU A 287 -1.83 -10.79 11.15
N PHE A 288 -0.89 -10.95 12.08
CA PHE A 288 0.48 -11.36 11.78
C PHE A 288 0.52 -12.74 11.11
N GLU A 289 -0.12 -13.75 11.69
CA GLU A 289 -0.14 -15.12 11.15
C GLU A 289 -0.76 -15.17 9.75
N ASP A 290 -1.86 -14.46 9.53
CA ASP A 290 -2.50 -14.38 8.21
C ASP A 290 -1.55 -13.78 7.15
N ALA A 291 -0.89 -12.67 7.50
CA ALA A 291 0.03 -11.99 6.61
C ALA A 291 1.29 -12.83 6.35
N GLN A 292 1.86 -13.44 7.39
CA GLN A 292 3.00 -14.36 7.28
C GLN A 292 2.70 -15.53 6.34
N GLN A 293 1.58 -16.25 6.54
CA GLN A 293 1.26 -17.41 5.71
C GLN A 293 1.03 -17.03 4.24
N LYS A 294 0.47 -15.84 3.98
CA LYS A 294 0.36 -15.29 2.63
C LYS A 294 1.73 -14.99 2.01
N LEU A 295 2.66 -14.43 2.78
CA LEU A 295 4.03 -14.16 2.33
C LEU A 295 4.79 -15.45 2.02
N GLU A 296 4.73 -16.43 2.92
CA GLU A 296 5.37 -17.74 2.72
C GLU A 296 4.80 -18.42 1.48
N LYS A 297 3.47 -18.43 1.32
CA LYS A 297 2.83 -18.98 0.11
C LYS A 297 3.28 -18.26 -1.17
N GLN A 298 3.36 -16.94 -1.14
CA GLN A 298 3.85 -16.15 -2.29
C GLN A 298 5.28 -16.53 -2.65
N ARG A 299 6.16 -16.62 -1.64
CA ARG A 299 7.57 -17.02 -1.80
C ARG A 299 7.72 -18.44 -2.32
N LEU A 300 7.00 -19.40 -1.74
CA LEU A 300 7.02 -20.81 -2.15
C LEU A 300 6.49 -21.01 -3.57
N SER A 301 5.71 -20.07 -4.09
CA SER A 301 5.21 -20.06 -5.47
C SER A 301 6.18 -19.41 -6.47
N GLY A 302 7.34 -18.91 -6.00
CA GLY A 302 8.34 -18.23 -6.83
C GLY A 302 7.97 -16.81 -7.24
N ASN A 303 6.96 -16.21 -6.62
CA ASN A 303 6.59 -14.82 -6.88
C ASN A 303 7.52 -13.86 -6.14
N ALA A 304 8.06 -12.88 -6.85
CA ALA A 304 8.90 -11.84 -6.25
C ALA A 304 8.16 -11.09 -5.13
N ILE A 305 8.88 -10.75 -4.08
CA ILE A 305 8.41 -9.97 -2.93
C ILE A 305 9.34 -8.77 -2.77
N ASN A 306 8.81 -7.56 -2.65
CA ASN A 306 9.58 -6.32 -2.45
C ASN A 306 9.08 -5.57 -1.21
N SER A 307 9.78 -4.50 -0.82
CA SER A 307 9.49 -3.70 0.37
C SER A 307 8.12 -3.00 0.37
N GLN A 308 7.48 -2.85 -0.80
CA GLN A 308 6.14 -2.26 -0.94
C GLN A 308 5.02 -3.30 -0.87
N ASN A 309 5.34 -4.59 -0.66
CA ASN A 309 4.35 -5.63 -0.55
C ASN A 309 3.44 -5.40 0.68
N THR A 310 2.13 -5.36 0.45
CA THR A 310 1.15 -5.12 1.51
C THR A 310 1.21 -6.17 2.62
N ASN A 311 1.42 -7.45 2.31
CA ASN A 311 1.53 -8.48 3.33
C ASN A 311 2.81 -8.32 4.17
N ILE A 312 3.91 -7.79 3.60
CA ILE A 312 5.13 -7.47 4.37
C ILE A 312 4.85 -6.37 5.38
N LYS A 313 4.23 -5.28 4.93
CA LYS A 313 3.83 -4.18 5.81
C LYS A 313 2.93 -4.70 6.94
N ASN A 314 1.86 -5.42 6.58
CA ASN A 314 0.88 -5.91 7.54
C ASN A 314 1.49 -6.90 8.55
N ALA A 315 2.33 -7.82 8.09
CA ALA A 315 2.99 -8.78 8.98
C ALA A 315 3.92 -8.05 9.98
N TRP A 316 4.73 -7.11 9.49
CA TRP A 316 5.64 -6.35 10.34
C TRP A 316 4.91 -5.52 11.40
N GLU A 317 3.89 -4.76 10.98
CA GLU A 317 3.10 -3.91 11.88
C GLU A 317 2.36 -4.75 12.92
N ALA A 318 1.65 -5.80 12.50
CA ALA A 318 0.91 -6.67 13.40
C ALA A 318 1.83 -7.41 14.41
N ALA A 319 3.02 -7.84 13.98
CA ALA A 319 4.00 -8.45 14.86
C ALA A 319 4.41 -7.49 15.99
N TYR A 320 4.82 -6.26 15.65
CA TYR A 320 5.26 -5.29 16.65
C TYR A 320 4.12 -4.72 17.49
N GLN A 321 2.88 -4.70 16.99
CA GLN A 321 1.71 -4.40 17.81
C GLN A 321 1.42 -5.51 18.84
N SER A 322 1.49 -6.78 18.44
CA SER A 322 1.35 -7.91 19.37
C SER A 322 2.43 -7.88 20.45
N ILE A 323 3.69 -7.63 20.07
CA ILE A 323 4.82 -7.44 21.00
C ILE A 323 4.55 -6.27 21.95
N ASN A 324 4.08 -5.13 21.44
CA ASN A 324 3.80 -3.95 22.26
C ASN A 324 2.74 -4.25 23.32
N VAL A 325 1.61 -4.85 22.95
CA VAL A 325 0.54 -5.21 23.89
C VAL A 325 1.05 -6.20 24.95
N ALA A 326 1.87 -7.18 24.56
CA ALA A 326 2.52 -8.08 25.51
C ALA A 326 3.42 -7.32 26.49
N ASN A 327 4.25 -6.39 26.01
CA ASN A 327 5.12 -5.56 26.84
C ASN A 327 4.31 -4.72 27.84
N MET A 328 3.19 -4.15 27.40
CA MET A 328 2.30 -3.35 28.27
C MET A 328 1.75 -4.16 29.42
N PHE A 329 1.26 -5.37 29.14
CA PHE A 329 0.76 -6.27 30.18
C PHE A 329 1.88 -6.69 31.13
N ILE A 330 3.05 -7.04 30.60
CA ILE A 330 4.22 -7.46 31.38
C ILE A 330 4.68 -6.33 32.31
N GLU A 331 4.79 -5.10 31.83
CA GLU A 331 5.15 -3.94 32.65
C GLU A 331 4.15 -3.73 33.80
N ARG A 332 2.85 -3.76 33.49
CA ARG A 332 1.77 -3.61 34.48
C ARG A 332 1.75 -4.76 35.49
N SER A 333 2.09 -5.98 35.07
CA SER A 333 2.08 -7.19 35.90
C SER A 333 3.02 -7.16 37.11
N SER A 334 3.98 -6.21 37.14
CA SER A 334 4.89 -6.00 38.27
C SER A 334 4.20 -5.69 39.61
N ASN A 335 2.97 -5.17 39.58
CA ASN A 335 2.16 -4.93 40.76
C ASN A 335 0.68 -5.28 40.50
N VAL A 336 0.15 -6.24 41.26
CA VAL A 336 -1.25 -6.69 41.16
C VAL A 336 -2.26 -5.55 41.34
N GLN A 337 -1.93 -4.53 42.13
CA GLN A 337 -2.79 -3.36 42.31
C GLN A 337 -2.98 -2.55 41.03
N ASN A 338 -2.09 -2.68 40.04
CA ASN A 338 -2.23 -2.03 38.74
C ASN A 338 -3.44 -2.51 37.94
N PHE A 339 -4.06 -3.64 38.34
CA PHE A 339 -5.27 -4.19 37.71
C PHE A 339 -6.55 -3.88 38.50
N GLY A 340 -6.54 -2.80 39.30
CA GLY A 340 -7.68 -2.39 40.12
C GLY A 340 -8.09 -3.41 41.21
N GLY A 341 -7.20 -4.34 41.55
CA GLY A 341 -7.51 -5.45 42.46
C GLY A 341 -8.50 -6.48 41.91
N THR A 342 -8.77 -6.45 40.60
CA THR A 342 -9.80 -7.29 39.96
C THR A 342 -9.32 -8.68 39.55
N LEU A 343 -8.00 -8.88 39.48
CA LEU A 343 -7.36 -10.15 39.19
C LEU A 343 -6.51 -10.62 40.38
N THR A 344 -6.48 -11.93 40.59
CA THR A 344 -5.58 -12.58 41.55
C THR A 344 -4.14 -12.61 41.01
N SER A 345 -3.15 -12.73 41.91
CA SER A 345 -1.75 -12.89 41.53
C SER A 345 -1.52 -14.09 40.58
N ASP A 346 -2.24 -15.18 40.81
CA ASP A 346 -2.13 -16.39 39.97
C ASP A 346 -2.75 -16.19 38.58
N GLU A 347 -3.88 -15.46 38.46
CA GLU A 347 -4.44 -15.08 37.16
C GLU A 347 -3.47 -14.20 36.38
N ILE A 348 -2.90 -13.18 37.03
CA ILE A 348 -1.91 -12.28 36.41
C ILE A 348 -0.69 -13.07 35.96
N LYS A 349 -0.16 -13.96 36.81
CA LYS A 349 1.00 -14.80 36.47
C LYS A 349 0.72 -15.68 35.25
N ARG A 350 -0.45 -16.32 35.18
CA ARG A 350 -0.84 -17.16 34.02
C ARG A 350 -0.97 -16.33 32.75
N MET A 351 -1.65 -15.18 32.81
CA MET A 351 -1.82 -14.28 31.66
C MET A 351 -0.47 -13.73 31.18
N GLN A 352 0.39 -13.28 32.10
CA GLN A 352 1.73 -12.81 31.78
C GLN A 352 2.57 -13.92 31.11
N SER A 353 2.53 -15.14 31.66
CA SER A 353 3.23 -16.30 31.11
C SER A 353 2.80 -16.59 29.67
N GLU A 354 1.51 -16.51 29.42
CA GLU A 354 0.93 -16.71 28.09
C GLU A 354 1.37 -15.63 27.10
N LEU A 355 1.31 -14.34 27.48
CA LEU A 355 1.73 -13.25 26.60
C LEU A 355 3.25 -13.25 26.35
N ARG A 356 4.06 -13.68 27.31
CA ARG A 356 5.51 -13.92 27.08
C ARG A 356 5.75 -15.05 26.08
N ALA A 357 4.97 -16.14 26.15
CA ALA A 357 5.05 -17.22 25.18
C ALA A 357 4.60 -16.77 23.76
N VAL A 358 3.54 -15.96 23.66
CA VAL A 358 3.12 -15.31 22.40
C VAL A 358 4.22 -14.39 21.87
N ARG A 359 4.80 -13.53 22.72
CA ARG A 359 5.92 -12.65 22.36
C ARG A 359 7.12 -13.45 21.83
N ALA A 360 7.47 -14.56 22.48
CA ALA A 360 8.51 -15.48 22.02
C ALA A 360 8.20 -16.07 20.64
N PHE A 361 6.95 -16.49 20.41
CA PHE A 361 6.49 -17.02 19.13
C PHE A 361 6.62 -15.98 18.01
N VAL A 362 6.20 -14.74 18.25
CA VAL A 362 6.32 -13.65 17.28
C VAL A 362 7.80 -13.36 16.99
N TYR A 363 8.66 -13.22 18.01
CA TYR A 363 10.08 -12.98 17.81
C TYR A 363 10.78 -14.07 17.01
N TYR A 364 10.47 -15.34 17.30
CA TYR A 364 10.97 -16.46 16.53
C TYR A 364 10.60 -16.32 15.04
N ASN A 365 9.32 -16.05 14.74
CA ASN A 365 8.85 -15.95 13.36
C ASN A 365 9.40 -14.73 12.62
N ILE A 366 9.44 -13.55 13.24
CA ILE A 366 10.01 -12.37 12.57
C ILE A 366 11.52 -12.52 12.34
N ALA A 367 12.25 -13.21 13.22
CA ALA A 367 13.66 -13.54 12.98
C ALA A 367 13.82 -14.56 11.85
N ILE A 368 12.90 -15.54 11.71
CA ILE A 368 12.87 -16.44 10.56
C ILE A 368 12.60 -15.67 9.25
N LEU A 369 11.71 -14.68 9.26
CA LEU A 369 11.33 -13.93 8.07
C LEU A 369 12.38 -12.88 7.68
N TRP A 370 12.79 -12.02 8.61
CA TRP A 370 13.63 -10.83 8.32
C TRP A 370 15.08 -10.94 8.80
N GLY A 371 15.41 -11.91 9.64
CA GLY A 371 16.79 -12.10 10.12
C GLY A 371 17.08 -11.22 11.34
N ASP A 372 17.98 -10.25 11.17
CA ASP A 372 18.32 -9.29 12.22
C ASP A 372 17.13 -8.32 12.42
N VAL A 373 16.64 -8.15 13.64
CA VAL A 373 15.46 -7.31 13.93
C VAL A 373 15.60 -6.56 15.27
N PRO A 374 14.90 -5.44 15.48
CA PRO A 374 14.83 -4.80 16.79
C PRO A 374 14.22 -5.72 17.86
N LEU A 375 14.91 -5.84 19.01
CA LEU A 375 14.36 -6.41 20.24
C LEU A 375 13.78 -5.29 21.11
N ILE A 376 12.47 -5.28 21.25
CA ILE A 376 11.70 -4.30 22.02
C ILE A 376 11.04 -5.02 23.19
N GLU A 377 11.53 -4.75 24.40
CA GLU A 377 11.06 -5.37 25.64
C GLU A 377 10.20 -4.44 26.50
N VAL A 378 10.09 -3.17 26.10
CA VAL A 378 9.29 -2.12 26.76
C VAL A 378 8.15 -1.68 25.84
N PRO A 379 7.02 -1.22 26.41
CA PRO A 379 5.90 -0.76 25.60
C PRO A 379 6.04 0.70 25.15
N ASN A 380 5.20 1.08 24.18
CA ASN A 380 4.94 2.46 23.74
C ASN A 380 6.21 3.24 23.38
N ILE A 381 7.14 2.56 22.70
CA ILE A 381 8.32 3.23 22.16
C ILE A 381 7.89 4.28 21.13
N THR A 382 8.45 5.47 21.26
CA THR A 382 8.26 6.56 20.30
C THR A 382 9.51 6.79 19.46
N ASP A 383 10.68 6.39 19.97
CA ASP A 383 11.93 6.38 19.24
C ASP A 383 12.16 5.00 18.60
N TRP A 384 12.07 4.96 17.29
CA TRP A 384 12.28 3.75 16.50
C TRP A 384 13.74 3.55 16.06
N ALA A 385 14.67 4.41 16.46
CA ALA A 385 16.11 4.26 16.21
C ALA A 385 16.75 3.15 17.09
N ILE A 386 16.10 2.00 17.16
CA ILE A 386 16.52 0.83 17.93
C ILE A 386 17.42 -0.04 17.04
N PRO A 387 18.66 -0.34 17.47
CA PRO A 387 19.56 -1.21 16.74
C PRO A 387 18.93 -2.59 16.48
N HIS A 388 19.17 -3.11 15.28
CA HIS A 388 18.83 -4.49 14.95
C HIS A 388 19.76 -5.43 15.71
N HIS A 389 19.18 -6.41 16.37
CA HIS A 389 19.91 -7.46 17.06
C HIS A 389 20.12 -8.62 16.10
N LYS A 390 21.20 -9.38 16.31
CA LYS A 390 21.50 -10.52 15.45
C LYS A 390 20.41 -11.57 15.55
N GLN A 391 20.08 -12.21 14.43
CA GLN A 391 19.06 -13.26 14.38
C GLN A 391 19.23 -14.31 15.50
N ALA A 392 20.47 -14.72 15.78
CA ALA A 392 20.79 -15.66 16.86
C ALA A 392 20.47 -15.12 18.26
N GLU A 393 20.66 -13.81 18.49
CA GLU A 393 20.31 -13.15 19.76
C GLU A 393 18.79 -13.11 19.93
N VAL A 394 18.04 -12.86 18.84
CA VAL A 394 16.57 -12.89 18.84
C VAL A 394 16.02 -14.29 19.11
N PHE A 395 16.61 -15.33 18.52
CA PHE A 395 16.26 -16.72 18.84
C PHE A 395 16.57 -17.08 20.29
N ASN A 396 17.72 -16.64 20.82
CA ASN A 396 18.05 -16.86 22.23
C ASN A 396 17.07 -16.15 23.16
N PHE A 397 16.68 -14.92 22.85
CA PHE A 397 15.64 -14.19 23.58
C PHE A 397 14.33 -14.99 23.61
N ALA A 398 13.81 -15.41 22.44
CA ALA A 398 12.59 -16.19 22.34
C ALA A 398 12.70 -17.53 23.11
N TYR A 399 13.84 -18.20 23.03
CA TYR A 399 14.12 -19.44 23.77
C TYR A 399 14.10 -19.23 25.28
N THR A 400 14.71 -18.16 25.77
CA THR A 400 14.72 -17.80 27.19
C THR A 400 13.32 -17.50 27.69
N GLU A 401 12.54 -16.69 26.94
CA GLU A 401 11.16 -16.37 27.27
C GLU A 401 10.32 -17.64 27.43
N ILE A 402 10.23 -18.48 26.40
CA ILE A 402 9.39 -19.68 26.45
C ILE A 402 9.86 -20.66 27.53
N SER A 403 11.18 -20.82 27.71
CA SER A 403 11.73 -21.72 28.72
C SER A 403 11.37 -21.32 30.15
N GLN A 404 11.28 -20.02 30.42
CA GLN A 404 10.95 -19.51 31.75
C GLN A 404 9.46 -19.62 32.08
N VAL A 405 8.58 -19.59 31.08
CA VAL A 405 7.12 -19.56 31.30
C VAL A 405 6.41 -20.87 31.01
N LEU A 406 7.06 -21.83 30.36
CA LEU A 406 6.41 -23.06 29.87
C LEU A 406 5.66 -23.82 30.98
N THR A 407 6.22 -23.89 32.19
CA THR A 407 5.59 -24.60 33.31
C THR A 407 4.38 -23.86 33.89
N ASP A 408 4.29 -22.54 33.68
CA ASP A 408 3.22 -21.69 34.16
C ASP A 408 2.06 -21.56 33.14
N LEU A 409 2.24 -22.07 31.91
CA LEU A 409 1.16 -22.18 30.93
C LEU A 409 0.14 -23.23 31.35
N ALA A 410 -1.14 -22.93 31.14
CA ALA A 410 -2.24 -23.86 31.42
C ALA A 410 -2.17 -25.10 30.52
N ASP A 411 -2.51 -26.26 31.09
CA ASP A 411 -2.66 -27.51 30.34
C ASP A 411 -3.97 -27.54 29.58
N TYR A 412 -3.94 -28.11 28.37
CA TYR A 412 -5.14 -28.19 27.52
C TYR A 412 -6.29 -28.94 28.21
N ASN A 413 -5.99 -30.02 28.93
CA ASN A 413 -6.98 -30.83 29.63
C ASN A 413 -7.74 -30.08 30.73
N ASP A 414 -7.18 -28.97 31.24
CA ASP A 414 -7.79 -28.21 32.33
C ASP A 414 -8.81 -27.18 31.82
N VAL A 415 -8.55 -26.58 30.66
CA VAL A 415 -9.32 -25.43 30.14
C VAL A 415 -10.03 -25.71 28.82
N ASN A 416 -9.66 -26.79 28.11
CA ASN A 416 -10.19 -27.17 26.80
C ASN A 416 -10.22 -25.99 25.80
N ASP A 417 -9.14 -25.21 25.78
CA ASP A 417 -9.02 -24.00 25.00
C ASP A 417 -7.79 -24.05 24.08
N ARG A 418 -8.03 -23.85 22.80
CA ARG A 418 -7.05 -23.93 21.70
C ARG A 418 -6.80 -22.59 21.02
N LEU A 419 -7.54 -21.55 21.44
CA LEU A 419 -7.39 -20.18 20.94
C LEU A 419 -6.21 -19.47 21.61
N HIS A 420 -5.70 -20.06 22.69
CA HIS A 420 -4.65 -19.52 23.54
C HIS A 420 -3.41 -20.41 23.53
N MET A 421 -2.26 -19.82 23.80
CA MET A 421 -0.96 -20.49 23.89
C MET A 421 -0.90 -21.34 25.17
N ARG A 422 -1.32 -22.61 25.07
CA ARG A 422 -1.28 -23.60 26.14
C ARG A 422 0.07 -24.35 26.18
N LYS A 423 0.26 -25.19 27.20
CA LYS A 423 1.53 -25.87 27.46
C LYS A 423 2.05 -26.69 26.27
N ASP A 424 1.18 -27.41 25.56
CA ASP A 424 1.59 -28.18 24.37
C ASP A 424 2.01 -27.27 23.22
N ALA A 425 1.31 -26.14 23.00
CA ALA A 425 1.68 -25.14 22.01
C ALA A 425 3.03 -24.48 22.34
N GLY A 426 3.25 -24.14 23.62
CA GLY A 426 4.54 -23.65 24.10
C GLY A 426 5.66 -24.69 23.98
N THR A 427 5.34 -25.97 24.17
CA THR A 427 6.28 -27.08 23.97
C THR A 427 6.65 -27.24 22.49
N MET A 428 5.69 -27.07 21.57
CA MET A 428 5.93 -27.04 20.13
C MET A 428 6.89 -25.89 19.75
N LEU A 429 6.62 -24.66 20.22
CA LEU A 429 7.50 -23.51 19.98
C LEU A 429 8.91 -23.76 20.53
N LYS A 430 9.02 -24.28 21.76
CA LYS A 430 10.32 -24.59 22.35
C LYS A 430 11.08 -25.64 21.53
N ALA A 431 10.39 -26.67 21.02
CA ALA A 431 11.01 -27.65 20.15
C ALA A 431 11.52 -27.03 18.83
N GLU A 432 10.75 -26.13 18.21
CA GLU A 432 11.21 -25.39 17.01
C GLU A 432 12.49 -24.58 17.28
N LEU A 433 12.54 -23.88 18.41
CA LEU A 433 13.72 -23.11 18.82
C LEU A 433 14.91 -24.02 19.10
N GLU A 434 14.72 -25.17 19.76
CA GLU A 434 15.78 -26.16 19.96
C GLU A 434 16.31 -26.68 18.62
N MET A 435 15.45 -27.02 17.65
CA MET A 435 15.89 -27.42 16.30
C MET A 435 16.65 -26.30 15.59
N THR A 436 16.17 -25.05 15.72
CA THR A 436 16.82 -23.86 15.15
C THR A 436 18.21 -23.62 15.72
N LEU A 437 18.38 -23.89 17.01
CA LEU A 437 19.66 -23.78 17.73
C LEU A 437 20.54 -25.05 17.58
N GLY A 438 20.10 -26.05 16.82
CA GLY A 438 20.85 -27.28 16.53
C GLY A 438 20.69 -28.41 17.56
N ASN A 439 19.82 -28.25 18.56
CA ASN A 439 19.61 -29.19 19.66
C ASN A 439 18.52 -30.25 19.35
N GLN A 440 18.74 -31.04 18.30
CA GLN A 440 17.73 -31.98 17.77
C GLN A 440 17.24 -33.02 18.79
N THR A 441 18.14 -33.57 19.61
CA THR A 441 17.76 -34.56 20.65
C THR A 441 16.82 -33.95 21.70
N THR A 442 17.07 -32.70 22.11
CA THR A 442 16.23 -31.99 23.07
C THR A 442 14.87 -31.69 22.46
N ALA A 443 14.84 -31.21 21.21
CA ALA A 443 13.59 -30.99 20.47
C ALA A 443 12.74 -32.26 20.40
N LEU A 444 13.34 -33.39 19.99
CA LEU A 444 12.64 -34.68 19.90
C LEU A 444 12.10 -35.12 21.27
N SER A 445 12.88 -34.93 22.35
CA SER A 445 12.42 -35.23 23.71
C SER A 445 11.24 -34.37 24.15
N LEU A 446 11.15 -33.11 23.71
CA LEU A 446 10.01 -32.23 24.01
C LEU A 446 8.77 -32.67 23.24
N ILE A 447 8.92 -32.93 21.94
CA ILE A 447 7.85 -33.36 21.04
C ILE A 447 7.21 -34.66 21.55
N ASN A 448 8.01 -35.63 21.99
CA ASN A 448 7.52 -36.91 22.51
C ASN A 448 6.75 -36.81 23.84
N LYS A 449 6.74 -35.65 24.50
CA LYS A 449 5.91 -35.43 25.72
C LYS A 449 4.47 -35.07 25.40
N ILE A 450 4.18 -34.62 24.18
CA ILE A 450 2.85 -34.22 23.76
C ILE A 450 2.05 -35.48 23.39
N ASP A 451 0.87 -35.64 23.97
CA ASP A 451 -0.05 -36.72 23.60
C ASP A 451 -0.67 -36.42 22.22
N LYS A 452 -0.06 -36.94 21.16
CA LYS A 452 -0.55 -36.79 19.80
C LYS A 452 -1.99 -37.28 19.64
N GLN A 453 -2.35 -38.36 20.31
CA GLN A 453 -3.63 -39.04 20.09
C GLN A 453 -4.81 -38.17 20.53
N LEU A 454 -4.61 -37.37 21.59
CA LEU A 454 -5.54 -36.35 22.06
C LEU A 454 -6.00 -35.41 20.95
N TYR A 455 -5.11 -35.01 20.04
CA TYR A 455 -5.42 -34.07 18.97
C TYR A 455 -5.95 -34.76 17.70
N VAL A 456 -5.47 -35.98 17.43
CA VAL A 456 -5.94 -36.79 16.30
C VAL A 456 -7.40 -37.22 16.49
N ASP A 457 -7.74 -37.79 17.65
CA ASP A 457 -9.08 -38.34 17.91
C ASP A 457 -10.14 -37.25 17.89
N ASN A 458 -9.81 -36.07 18.42
CA ASN A 458 -10.72 -34.95 18.45
C ASN A 458 -10.76 -34.16 17.13
N LYS A 459 -9.88 -34.46 16.16
CA LYS A 459 -9.67 -33.69 14.92
C LYS A 459 -9.41 -32.20 15.20
N GLN A 460 -8.54 -31.93 16.17
CA GLN A 460 -8.30 -30.59 16.68
C GLN A 460 -6.85 -30.16 16.43
N SER A 461 -6.67 -28.87 16.18
CA SER A 461 -5.37 -28.21 16.27
C SER A 461 -4.88 -28.21 17.72
N ILE A 462 -3.57 -28.30 17.91
CA ILE A 462 -2.91 -28.06 19.19
C ILE A 462 -3.07 -26.58 19.55
N TRP A 463 -2.92 -25.70 18.55
CA TRP A 463 -3.12 -24.27 18.69
C TRP A 463 -3.64 -23.66 17.39
N LEU A 464 -4.58 -22.75 17.52
CA LEU A 464 -5.13 -21.95 16.44
C LEU A 464 -5.36 -20.52 16.93
N VAL A 465 -5.38 -19.57 16.02
CA VAL A 465 -5.74 -18.18 16.32
C VAL A 465 -7.06 -17.83 15.65
N SER A 466 -7.90 -17.03 16.32
CA SER A 466 -9.14 -16.53 15.75
C SER A 466 -8.88 -15.23 15.02
N LYS A 467 -9.34 -15.14 13.77
CA LYS A 467 -9.25 -13.96 12.94
C LYS A 467 -10.63 -13.44 12.62
N THR A 468 -10.85 -12.16 12.88
CA THR A 468 -12.06 -11.45 12.45
C THR A 468 -11.75 -10.67 11.18
N ASP A 469 -12.56 -10.86 10.15
CA ASP A 469 -12.51 -10.04 8.95
C ASP A 469 -13.16 -8.68 9.24
N ASN A 470 -12.35 -7.62 9.24
CA ASN A 470 -12.81 -6.28 9.63
C ASN A 470 -13.86 -5.69 8.67
N ALA A 471 -13.95 -6.17 7.42
CA ALA A 471 -14.91 -5.67 6.43
C ALA A 471 -16.27 -6.36 6.56
N THR A 472 -16.29 -7.64 6.91
CA THR A 472 -17.51 -8.46 6.95
C THR A 472 -17.97 -8.83 8.35
N GLY A 473 -17.11 -8.65 9.37
CA GLY A 473 -17.30 -9.15 10.72
C GLY A 473 -17.19 -10.68 10.85
N SER A 474 -16.85 -11.38 9.78
CA SER A 474 -16.78 -12.85 9.77
C SER A 474 -15.62 -13.34 10.62
N VAL A 475 -15.88 -14.33 11.48
CA VAL A 475 -14.83 -14.97 12.28
C VAL A 475 -14.38 -16.26 11.61
N SER A 476 -13.07 -16.40 11.47
CA SER A 476 -12.39 -17.58 10.95
C SER A 476 -11.26 -17.99 11.89
N THR A 477 -10.68 -19.18 11.69
CA THR A 477 -9.54 -19.64 12.48
C THR A 477 -8.36 -19.99 11.58
N ILE A 478 -7.16 -19.74 12.09
CA ILE A 478 -5.89 -20.08 11.45
C ILE A 478 -5.20 -21.12 12.33
N PRO A 479 -5.14 -22.40 11.89
CA PRO A 479 -4.37 -23.42 12.58
C PRO A 479 -2.87 -23.08 12.53
N VAL A 480 -2.22 -22.99 13.69
CA VAL A 480 -0.77 -22.78 13.79
C VAL A 480 -0.07 -24.10 14.07
N TYR A 481 -0.42 -24.77 15.17
CA TYR A 481 0.09 -26.11 15.48
C TYR A 481 -1.01 -27.16 15.38
N THR A 482 -0.70 -28.28 14.73
CA THR A 482 -1.61 -29.42 14.54
C THR A 482 -0.90 -30.74 14.85
N ALA A 483 -1.64 -31.84 14.92
CA ALA A 483 -1.05 -33.18 15.02
C ALA A 483 -0.11 -33.53 13.85
N ASP A 484 -0.32 -32.90 12.68
CA ASP A 484 0.57 -33.03 11.53
C ASP A 484 1.90 -32.30 11.78
N HIS A 485 1.86 -31.07 12.31
CA HIS A 485 3.08 -30.36 12.72
C HIS A 485 3.90 -31.16 13.73
N LEU A 486 3.24 -31.79 14.71
CA LEU A 486 3.92 -32.64 15.68
C LEU A 486 4.70 -33.78 14.99
N SER A 487 4.08 -34.41 13.99
CA SER A 487 4.70 -35.49 13.22
C SER A 487 5.86 -34.99 12.35
N LEU A 488 5.68 -33.82 11.73
CA LEU A 488 6.69 -33.17 10.90
C LEU A 488 7.92 -32.77 11.72
N TYR A 489 7.72 -32.18 12.90
CA TYR A 489 8.81 -31.83 13.81
C TYR A 489 9.50 -33.08 14.39
N SER A 490 8.77 -34.16 14.69
CA SER A 490 9.41 -35.43 15.08
C SER A 490 10.37 -35.94 14.00
N LEU A 491 9.95 -35.90 12.72
CA LEU A 491 10.77 -36.33 11.59
C LEU A 491 11.99 -35.42 11.41
N GLU A 492 11.78 -34.10 11.45
CA GLU A 492 12.86 -33.14 11.35
C GLU A 492 13.90 -33.33 12.47
N ALA A 493 13.45 -33.44 13.72
CA ALA A 493 14.30 -33.64 14.89
C ALA A 493 14.98 -35.03 14.93
N SER A 494 14.45 -36.02 14.20
CA SER A 494 15.09 -37.35 14.08
C SER A 494 16.38 -37.32 13.26
N GLY A 495 16.58 -36.29 12.42
CA GLY A 495 17.73 -36.15 11.54
C GLY A 495 17.56 -36.79 10.16
N ASP A 496 16.46 -37.50 9.87
CA ASP A 496 16.15 -37.94 8.49
C ASP A 496 15.60 -36.79 7.65
N LYS A 497 16.54 -36.00 7.13
CA LYS A 497 16.26 -34.82 6.31
C LYS A 497 15.41 -35.13 5.07
N ASN A 498 15.65 -36.26 4.41
CA ASN A 498 14.95 -36.61 3.17
C ASN A 498 13.49 -36.97 3.44
N GLN A 499 13.26 -37.75 4.50
CA GLN A 499 11.91 -38.08 4.92
C GLN A 499 11.17 -36.83 5.40
N ALA A 500 11.81 -35.99 6.22
CA ALA A 500 11.22 -34.75 6.72
C ALA A 500 10.79 -33.83 5.57
N LEU A 501 11.68 -33.56 4.59
CA LEU A 501 11.35 -32.74 3.42
C LEU A 501 10.17 -33.30 2.62
N ASN A 502 10.16 -34.61 2.37
CA ASN A 502 9.08 -35.26 1.65
C ASN A 502 7.75 -35.15 2.41
N SER A 503 7.76 -35.32 3.74
CA SER A 503 6.56 -35.16 4.56
C SER A 503 6.05 -33.73 4.54
N TRP A 504 6.92 -32.74 4.78
CA TRP A 504 6.54 -31.32 4.71
C TRP A 504 5.91 -30.94 3.37
N LYS A 505 6.48 -31.39 2.26
CA LYS A 505 5.96 -31.12 0.91
C LYS A 505 4.59 -31.72 0.65
N ASN A 506 4.30 -32.89 1.23
CA ASN A 506 3.06 -33.63 0.98
C ASN A 506 1.99 -33.39 2.05
N THR A 507 2.33 -32.69 3.13
CA THR A 507 1.40 -32.33 4.19
C THR A 507 0.85 -30.93 3.94
N SER A 508 -0.48 -30.83 3.84
CA SER A 508 -1.19 -29.55 3.65
C SER A 508 -1.32 -28.78 4.98
N VAL A 509 -0.20 -28.24 5.48
CA VAL A 509 -0.17 -27.31 6.63
C VAL A 509 0.07 -25.88 6.17
N GLY A 510 -0.53 -24.92 6.88
CA GLY A 510 -0.40 -23.49 6.57
C GLY A 510 0.88 -22.85 7.11
N TYR A 511 1.35 -23.29 8.26
CA TYR A 511 2.46 -22.69 9.01
C TYR A 511 3.74 -23.53 8.95
N GLY A 512 4.91 -22.88 9.02
CA GLY A 512 6.17 -23.52 9.39
C GLY A 512 6.98 -24.19 8.28
N TYR A 513 6.44 -24.37 7.06
CA TYR A 513 7.19 -25.05 6.00
C TYR A 513 8.44 -24.25 5.57
N TRP A 514 8.32 -22.93 5.43
CA TRP A 514 9.47 -22.08 5.11
C TRP A 514 10.54 -22.13 6.22
N ALA A 515 10.11 -22.07 7.49
CA ALA A 515 11.01 -22.21 8.64
C ALA A 515 11.76 -23.56 8.61
N ALA A 516 11.04 -24.67 8.35
CA ALA A 516 11.63 -25.99 8.23
C ALA A 516 12.66 -26.08 7.08
N LEU A 517 12.36 -25.49 5.92
CA LEU A 517 13.32 -25.40 4.81
C LEU A 517 14.58 -24.61 5.20
N LYS A 518 14.44 -23.55 5.99
CA LYS A 518 15.60 -22.77 6.48
C LYS A 518 16.42 -23.55 7.50
N ARG A 519 15.80 -24.17 8.51
CA ARG A 519 16.50 -25.01 9.51
C ARG A 519 17.24 -26.17 8.86
N MET A 520 16.63 -26.79 7.87
CA MET A 520 17.25 -27.84 7.09
C MET A 520 18.24 -27.33 6.02
N GLN A 521 18.39 -26.03 5.78
CA GLN A 521 19.23 -25.50 4.69
C GLN A 521 18.84 -26.07 3.32
N GLN A 522 17.55 -26.04 2.99
CA GLN A 522 16.98 -26.57 1.75
C GLN A 522 16.11 -25.57 1.01
N ALA A 523 15.91 -24.37 1.56
CA ALA A 523 15.11 -23.31 0.94
C ALA A 523 15.49 -23.11 -0.54
N GLN A 524 16.75 -22.78 -0.84
CA GLN A 524 17.21 -22.55 -2.22
C GLN A 524 17.09 -23.80 -3.10
N THR A 525 17.43 -24.98 -2.58
CA THR A 525 17.31 -26.25 -3.33
C THR A 525 15.88 -26.56 -3.73
N VAL A 526 14.93 -26.27 -2.85
CA VAL A 526 13.50 -26.60 -3.04
C VAL A 526 12.79 -25.55 -3.87
N THR A 527 13.08 -24.26 -3.66
CA THR A 527 12.35 -23.15 -4.30
C THR A 527 13.08 -22.56 -5.51
N GLY A 528 14.39 -22.77 -5.62
CA GLY A 528 15.24 -22.07 -6.60
C GLY A 528 15.46 -20.60 -6.31
N CYS A 529 15.11 -20.12 -5.11
CA CYS A 529 15.26 -18.71 -4.74
C CYS A 529 16.73 -18.29 -4.67
N ALA A 530 16.99 -17.01 -4.90
CA ALA A 530 18.31 -16.42 -4.71
C ALA A 530 18.69 -16.39 -3.20
N ASP A 531 19.98 -16.25 -2.92
CA ASP A 531 20.50 -16.21 -1.53
C ASP A 531 19.87 -15.09 -0.70
N TYR A 532 19.71 -13.91 -1.30
CA TYR A 532 19.09 -12.77 -0.63
C TYR A 532 17.61 -12.98 -0.30
N GLU A 533 16.92 -13.88 -1.03
CA GLU A 533 15.51 -14.21 -0.80
C GLU A 533 15.30 -15.17 0.36
N LEU A 534 16.37 -15.60 1.04
CA LEU A 534 16.28 -16.31 2.32
C LEU A 534 15.68 -15.43 3.43
N LEU A 535 15.76 -14.11 3.28
CA LEU A 535 15.14 -13.10 4.15
C LEU A 535 14.11 -12.30 3.37
N MET A 536 13.08 -11.80 4.05
CA MET A 536 12.11 -10.85 3.49
C MET A 536 12.73 -9.44 3.47
N PRO A 537 12.37 -8.58 2.51
CA PRO A 537 12.68 -7.17 2.65
C PRO A 537 11.96 -6.59 3.86
N PHE A 538 12.59 -5.65 4.54
CA PHE A 538 11.88 -4.79 5.49
C PHE A 538 10.83 -3.96 4.75
N PRO A 539 9.67 -3.68 5.37
CA PRO A 539 8.65 -2.84 4.78
C PRO A 539 9.20 -1.45 4.46
N TYR A 540 8.77 -0.89 3.33
CA TYR A 540 9.17 0.46 2.91
C TYR A 540 8.90 1.50 3.99
N ASN A 541 7.71 1.45 4.62
CA ASN A 541 7.33 2.40 5.67
C ASN A 541 8.28 2.36 6.86
N TYR A 542 8.72 1.17 7.26
CA TYR A 542 9.66 1.01 8.37
C TYR A 542 11.04 1.60 8.02
N ILE A 543 11.55 1.35 6.82
CA ILE A 543 12.82 1.92 6.36
C ILE A 543 12.73 3.44 6.21
N ALA A 544 11.59 3.95 5.71
CA ALA A 544 11.39 5.38 5.50
C ALA A 544 11.32 6.18 6.81
N THR A 545 10.75 5.60 7.87
CA THR A 545 10.59 6.28 9.17
C THR A 545 11.74 6.01 10.13
N ASN A 546 12.55 4.97 9.87
CA ASN A 546 13.70 4.64 10.70
C ASN A 546 15.02 4.87 9.95
N PRO A 547 15.68 6.04 10.14
CA PRO A 547 16.92 6.37 9.43
C PRO A 547 18.10 5.45 9.80
N SER A 548 17.99 4.67 10.89
CA SER A 548 18.99 3.69 11.29
C SER A 548 18.77 2.30 10.68
N ALA A 549 17.59 2.04 10.13
CA ALA A 549 17.26 0.76 9.53
C ALA A 549 17.90 0.61 8.14
N ILE A 550 18.62 -0.49 7.95
CA ILE A 550 19.24 -0.84 6.67
C ILE A 550 18.42 -1.97 6.05
N GLN A 551 18.13 -1.86 4.76
CA GLN A 551 17.42 -2.90 4.03
C GLN A 551 18.24 -4.20 4.00
N ASN A 552 17.57 -5.36 4.03
CA ASN A 552 18.21 -6.64 3.78
C ASN A 552 18.87 -6.63 2.39
N PRO A 553 20.07 -7.21 2.22
CA PRO A 553 20.78 -7.16 0.94
C PRO A 553 19.91 -7.63 -0.23
N GLY A 554 20.07 -7.05 -1.41
CA GLY A 554 19.39 -7.49 -2.64
C GLY A 554 17.98 -6.92 -2.88
N TYR A 555 17.44 -6.10 -1.97
CA TYR A 555 16.11 -5.49 -2.08
C TYR A 555 16.11 -3.98 -2.28
#